data_AF-A0A969E1T8-F1
#
_entry.id   AF-A0A969E1T8-F1
#
_cell.length_a   1.000
_cell.length_b   1.000
_cell.length_c   1.000
_cell.angle_alpha   90.00
_cell.angle_beta   90.00
_cell.angle_gamma   90.00
#
_symmetry.space_group_name_H-M   'P 1'
#
loop_
_entity.id
_entity.type
_entity.pdbx_description
1 polymer ?
#
loop_
_entity_poly.entity_id
_entity_poly.type
_entity_poly.pdbx_seq_one_letter_code
_entity_poly.pdbx_strand_id
1 'polypeptide(L)'
;MAALDEAFFKANFGESITNETDARVQIANLINREWRNKADTMLFFAVYEKLMLETKFDLPETFLNRWVKAQNPKKLDSAINSEFPIFIKNLRWSLIRATLFKENKVALTQNDVVEIYLDQLKGFFGGQLPFEQNIIESLVERTLNDEKQYTELLEKASTAKAVEIVKEQAVLNIVKVSKEEFDILFEDFDNNLRAKSEQNNVAQEAKVETEELAESIVEIENEAQ
;
A
#
# COMPACT_ATOMS: atom_id res chain seq x y z
N MET A 1 -15.62 32.64 -21.13
CA MET A 1 -15.86 31.92 -19.86
C MET A 1 -17.25 31.33 -19.93
N ALA A 2 -17.42 30.07 -19.54
CA ALA A 2 -18.76 29.49 -19.39
C ALA A 2 -19.52 30.26 -18.31
N ALA A 3 -20.83 30.42 -18.46
CA ALA A 3 -21.67 30.98 -17.42
C ALA A 3 -21.75 29.97 -16.26
N LEU A 4 -21.69 30.46 -15.01
CA LEU A 4 -21.87 29.63 -13.81
C LEU A 4 -23.37 29.39 -13.57
N ASP A 5 -23.99 28.65 -14.48
CA ASP A 5 -25.41 28.31 -14.43
C ASP A 5 -25.64 26.85 -14.00
N GLU A 6 -26.90 26.48 -13.79
CA GLU A 6 -27.28 25.13 -13.38
C GLU A 6 -26.78 24.05 -14.35
N ALA A 7 -26.75 24.34 -15.65
CA ALA A 7 -26.24 23.40 -16.66
C ALA A 7 -24.72 23.18 -16.49
N PHE A 8 -23.96 24.25 -16.25
CA PHE A 8 -22.54 24.16 -15.91
C PHE A 8 -22.31 23.35 -14.63
N PHE A 9 -23.08 23.61 -13.56
CA PHE A 9 -22.92 22.89 -12.30
C PHE A 9 -23.25 21.40 -12.45
N LYS A 10 -24.38 21.06 -13.07
CA LYS A 10 -24.75 19.66 -13.31
C LYS A 10 -23.73 18.92 -14.15
N ALA A 11 -23.19 19.56 -15.18
CA ALA A 11 -22.22 18.95 -16.08
C ALA A 11 -20.87 18.64 -15.40
N ASN A 12 -20.45 19.42 -14.40
CA ASN A 12 -19.11 19.28 -13.78
C ASN A 12 -19.15 18.62 -12.40
N PHE A 13 -20.27 18.69 -11.69
CA PHE A 13 -20.39 18.31 -10.29
C PHE A 13 -21.45 17.21 -10.02
N GLY A 14 -22.28 16.92 -11.02
CA GLY A 14 -23.36 15.93 -10.96
C GLY A 14 -24.74 16.57 -10.87
N GLU A 15 -25.79 15.81 -11.22
CA GLU A 15 -27.15 16.34 -11.36
C GLU A 15 -27.74 16.96 -10.09
N SER A 16 -27.23 16.56 -8.92
CA SER A 16 -27.67 17.07 -7.62
C SER A 16 -27.12 18.46 -7.27
N ILE A 17 -26.15 18.98 -8.02
CA ILE A 17 -25.50 20.26 -7.74
C ILE A 17 -25.97 21.29 -8.76
N THR A 18 -26.79 22.24 -8.29
CA THR A 18 -27.50 23.19 -9.17
C THR A 18 -27.08 24.64 -8.98
N ASN A 19 -26.29 24.93 -7.95
CA ASN A 19 -25.89 26.29 -7.60
C ASN A 19 -24.44 26.34 -7.10
N GLU A 20 -23.91 27.56 -7.07
CA GLU A 20 -22.52 27.82 -6.68
C GLU A 20 -22.21 27.42 -5.23
N THR A 21 -23.18 27.54 -4.33
CA THR A 21 -22.98 27.23 -2.90
C THR A 21 -22.69 25.74 -2.72
N ASP A 22 -23.51 24.89 -3.33
CA ASP A 22 -23.36 23.44 -3.27
C ASP A 22 -22.07 22.98 -3.98
N ALA A 23 -21.75 23.60 -5.13
CA ALA A 23 -20.50 23.34 -5.83
C ALA A 23 -19.27 23.69 -4.97
N ARG A 24 -19.28 24.83 -4.27
CA ARG A 24 -18.19 25.22 -3.36
C ARG A 24 -18.04 24.25 -2.18
N VAL A 25 -19.15 23.77 -1.62
CA VAL A 25 -19.12 22.76 -0.55
C VAL A 25 -18.51 21.46 -1.05
N GLN A 26 -18.89 20.99 -2.24
CA GLN A 26 -18.32 19.79 -2.82
C GLN A 26 -16.83 19.93 -3.10
N ILE A 27 -16.40 21.06 -3.68
CA ILE A 27 -14.96 21.36 -3.89
C ILE A 27 -14.20 21.32 -2.57
N ALA A 28 -14.74 21.97 -1.52
CA ALA A 28 -14.10 21.97 -0.21
C ALA A 28 -14.00 20.55 0.37
N ASN A 29 -15.04 19.72 0.20
CA ASN A 29 -15.01 18.32 0.63
C ASN A 29 -13.97 17.49 -0.13
N LEU A 30 -13.84 17.69 -1.44
CA LEU A 30 -12.82 17.03 -2.25
C LEU A 30 -11.42 17.42 -1.76
N ILE A 31 -11.14 18.71 -1.62
CA ILE A 31 -9.84 19.21 -1.14
C ILE A 31 -9.52 18.64 0.25
N ASN A 32 -10.47 18.69 1.19
CA ASN A 32 -10.28 18.15 2.54
C ASN A 32 -10.04 16.64 2.53
N ARG A 33 -10.71 15.89 1.65
CA ARG A 33 -10.49 14.46 1.49
C ARG A 33 -9.08 14.18 0.98
N GLU A 34 -8.60 14.90 -0.03
CA GLU A 34 -7.24 14.73 -0.55
C GLU A 34 -6.19 15.00 0.55
N TRP A 35 -6.31 16.08 1.31
CA TRP A 35 -5.39 16.36 2.40
C TRP A 35 -5.47 15.34 3.54
N ARG A 36 -6.67 14.86 3.87
CA ARG A 36 -6.83 13.78 4.85
C ARG A 36 -6.14 12.51 4.38
N ASN A 37 -6.35 12.11 3.13
CA ASN A 37 -5.70 10.92 2.56
C ASN A 37 -4.17 11.03 2.60
N LYS A 38 -3.62 12.20 2.27
CA LYS A 38 -2.18 12.48 2.38
C LYS A 38 -1.68 12.34 3.82
N ALA A 39 -2.38 12.96 4.78
CA ALA A 39 -2.01 12.91 6.19
C ALA A 39 -2.09 11.48 6.76
N ASP A 40 -3.17 10.75 6.42
CA ASP A 40 -3.35 9.35 6.82
C ASP A 40 -2.26 8.46 6.20
N THR A 41 -1.83 8.73 4.97
CA THR A 41 -0.70 8.02 4.35
C THR A 41 0.61 8.27 5.10
N MET A 42 0.93 9.52 5.43
CA MET A 42 2.12 9.82 6.22
C MET A 42 2.07 9.16 7.60
N LEU A 43 0.92 9.21 8.27
CA LEU A 43 0.70 8.58 9.56
C LEU A 43 0.85 7.05 9.48
N PHE A 44 0.29 6.45 8.45
CA PHE A 44 0.40 5.02 8.16
C PHE A 44 1.88 4.59 8.13
N PHE A 45 2.70 5.29 7.33
CA PHE A 45 4.13 4.96 7.22
C PHE A 45 4.89 5.24 8.52
N ALA A 46 4.58 6.32 9.23
CA ALA A 46 5.20 6.61 10.52
C ALA A 46 4.90 5.52 11.57
N VAL A 47 3.66 5.03 11.62
CA VAL A 47 3.26 3.90 12.48
C VAL A 47 4.01 2.64 12.08
N TYR A 48 4.04 2.31 10.79
CA TYR A 48 4.76 1.16 10.27
C TYR A 48 6.24 1.19 10.66
N GLU A 49 6.94 2.29 10.36
CA GLU A 49 8.36 2.43 10.65
C GLU A 49 8.65 2.33 12.15
N LYS A 50 7.81 2.97 12.98
CA LYS A 50 7.96 2.94 14.43
C LYS A 50 7.75 1.53 15.00
N LEU A 51 6.70 0.83 14.58
CA LEU A 51 6.44 -0.54 15.02
C LEU A 51 7.57 -1.48 14.60
N MET A 52 8.06 -1.35 13.37
CA MET A 52 9.18 -2.16 12.87
C MET A 52 10.49 -1.88 13.61
N LEU A 53 10.71 -0.64 14.05
CA LEU A 53 11.91 -0.23 14.79
C LEU A 53 11.87 -0.68 16.26
N GLU A 54 10.73 -0.49 16.92
CA GLU A 54 10.56 -0.75 18.36
C GLU A 54 10.28 -2.23 18.66
N THR A 55 9.62 -2.96 17.75
CA THR A 55 9.26 -4.37 17.96
C THR A 55 10.36 -5.30 17.46
N LYS A 56 11.38 -5.49 18.30
CA LYS A 56 12.52 -6.38 18.02
C LYS A 56 12.28 -7.77 18.59
N PHE A 57 12.43 -8.78 17.74
CA PHE A 57 12.39 -10.20 18.11
C PHE A 57 13.19 -11.00 17.10
N ASP A 58 13.76 -12.12 17.53
CA ASP A 58 14.59 -12.94 16.65
C ASP A 58 13.74 -13.87 15.78
N LEU A 59 14.13 -13.99 14.51
CA LEU A 59 13.56 -14.95 13.57
C LEU A 59 14.58 -16.06 13.31
N PRO A 60 14.16 -17.32 13.14
CA PRO A 60 15.08 -18.41 12.85
C PRO A 60 15.53 -18.37 11.38
N GLU A 61 16.35 -17.39 11.02
CA GLU A 61 16.73 -17.07 9.63
C GLU A 61 17.34 -18.26 8.89
N THR A 62 18.19 -19.06 9.54
CA THR A 62 18.76 -20.27 8.92
C THR A 62 17.69 -21.28 8.52
N PHE A 63 16.65 -21.45 9.33
CA PHE A 63 15.52 -22.32 8.99
C PHE A 63 14.70 -21.72 7.86
N LEU A 64 14.38 -20.43 7.97
CA LEU A 64 13.57 -19.71 6.99
C LEU A 64 14.23 -19.70 5.61
N ASN A 65 15.55 -19.49 5.53
CA ASN A 65 16.30 -19.53 4.28
C ASN A 65 16.21 -20.92 3.63
N ARG A 66 16.46 -21.98 4.40
CA ARG A 66 16.29 -23.37 3.90
C ARG A 66 14.85 -23.66 3.47
N TRP A 67 13.87 -23.14 4.20
CA TRP A 67 12.47 -23.30 3.86
C TRP A 67 12.10 -22.59 2.56
N VAL A 68 12.52 -21.34 2.36
CA VAL A 68 12.31 -20.58 1.10
C VAL A 68 12.95 -21.31 -0.08
N LYS A 69 14.18 -21.83 0.08
CA LYS A 69 14.85 -22.66 -0.94
C LYS A 69 14.06 -23.91 -1.29
N ALA A 70 13.56 -24.63 -0.29
CA ALA A 70 12.77 -25.84 -0.51
C ALA A 70 11.44 -25.57 -1.24
N GLN A 71 10.81 -24.42 -1.02
CA GLN A 71 9.57 -24.02 -1.72
C GLN A 71 9.82 -23.52 -3.15
N ASN A 72 11.04 -23.09 -3.46
CA ASN A 72 11.39 -22.52 -4.76
C ASN A 72 12.55 -23.29 -5.41
N PRO A 73 12.42 -24.61 -5.66
CA PRO A 73 13.53 -25.46 -6.09
C PRO A 73 14.09 -25.09 -7.48
N LYS A 74 13.36 -24.29 -8.26
CA LYS A 74 13.77 -23.80 -9.59
C LYS A 74 14.41 -22.42 -9.56
N LYS A 75 14.41 -21.74 -8.41
CA LYS A 75 14.92 -20.39 -8.27
C LYS A 75 16.40 -20.45 -7.89
N LEU A 76 17.21 -19.57 -8.49
CA LEU A 76 18.62 -19.55 -8.22
C LEU A 76 18.90 -19.15 -6.77
N ASP A 77 19.95 -19.75 -6.19
CA ASP A 77 20.35 -19.49 -4.81
C ASP A 77 20.67 -18.00 -4.57
N SER A 78 21.20 -17.36 -5.60
CA SER A 78 21.59 -15.96 -5.63
C SER A 78 20.36 -15.03 -5.58
N ALA A 79 19.35 -15.32 -6.42
CA ALA A 79 18.04 -14.66 -6.40
C ALA A 79 17.28 -14.87 -5.07
N ILE A 80 17.44 -16.04 -4.43
CA ILE A 80 16.85 -16.27 -3.11
C ILE A 80 17.55 -15.41 -2.05
N ASN A 81 18.87 -15.32 -2.08
CA ASN A 81 19.63 -14.52 -1.13
C ASN A 81 19.35 -13.01 -1.27
N SER A 82 19.07 -12.53 -2.48
CA SER A 82 18.75 -11.11 -2.72
C SER A 82 17.34 -10.74 -2.21
N GLU A 83 16.37 -11.64 -2.31
CA GLU A 83 14.99 -11.42 -1.83
C GLU A 83 14.79 -11.74 -0.35
N PHE A 84 15.65 -12.57 0.24
CA PHE A 84 15.51 -13.04 1.61
C PHE A 84 15.38 -11.91 2.65
N PRO A 85 16.14 -10.79 2.57
CA PRO A 85 15.95 -9.66 3.49
C PRO A 85 14.55 -9.02 3.40
N ILE A 86 13.99 -8.92 2.19
CA ILE A 86 12.64 -8.39 1.96
C ILE A 86 11.61 -9.36 2.55
N PHE A 87 11.79 -10.66 2.33
CA PHE A 87 10.96 -11.70 2.94
C PHE A 87 10.96 -11.61 4.47
N ILE A 88 12.13 -11.48 5.10
CA ILE A 88 12.25 -11.34 6.56
C ILE A 88 11.54 -10.08 7.07
N LYS A 89 11.70 -8.94 6.37
CA LYS A 89 11.01 -7.70 6.70
C LYS A 89 9.49 -7.85 6.63
N ASN A 90 8.97 -8.47 5.56
CA ASN A 90 7.54 -8.69 5.38
C ASN A 90 6.98 -9.69 6.40
N LEU A 91 7.70 -10.75 6.70
CA LEU A 91 7.32 -11.73 7.72
C LEU A 91 7.23 -11.07 9.10
N ARG A 92 8.23 -10.25 9.47
CA ARG A 92 8.21 -9.48 10.71
C ARG A 92 6.97 -8.60 10.81
N TRP A 93 6.67 -7.85 9.74
CA TRP A 93 5.47 -7.00 9.70
C TRP A 93 4.17 -7.81 9.84
N SER A 94 4.08 -8.96 9.15
CA SER A 94 2.93 -9.86 9.27
C SER A 94 2.73 -10.35 10.70
N LEU A 95 3.80 -10.74 11.38
CA LEU A 95 3.75 -11.20 12.78
C LEU A 95 3.36 -10.07 13.76
N ILE A 96 3.84 -8.84 13.54
CA ILE A 96 3.43 -7.67 14.32
C ILE A 96 1.92 -7.45 14.19
N ARG A 97 1.39 -7.41 12.96
CA ARG A 97 -0.06 -7.24 12.72
C ARG A 97 -0.89 -8.36 13.33
N ALA A 98 -0.45 -9.62 13.17
CA ALA A 98 -1.13 -10.76 13.76
C ALA A 98 -1.21 -10.66 15.30
N THR A 99 -0.14 -10.16 15.93
CA THR A 99 -0.10 -9.92 17.38
C THR A 99 -1.07 -8.80 17.78
N LEU A 100 -1.06 -7.67 17.06
CA LEU A 100 -2.01 -6.58 17.28
C LEU A 100 -3.47 -7.06 17.20
N PHE A 101 -3.81 -7.84 16.17
CA PHE A 101 -5.16 -8.37 16.02
C PHE A 101 -5.55 -9.31 17.16
N LYS A 102 -4.64 -10.21 17.55
CA LYS A 102 -4.87 -11.15 18.63
C LYS A 102 -5.10 -10.45 19.97
N GLU A 103 -4.27 -9.48 20.32
CA GLU A 103 -4.35 -8.76 21.59
C GLU A 103 -5.61 -7.89 21.67
N ASN A 104 -6.00 -7.29 20.55
CA ASN A 104 -7.18 -6.44 20.46
C ASN A 104 -8.47 -7.19 20.12
N LYS A 105 -8.40 -8.52 19.97
CA LYS A 105 -9.53 -9.38 19.59
C LYS A 105 -10.22 -8.91 18.30
N VAL A 106 -9.43 -8.36 17.38
CA VAL A 106 -9.91 -7.90 16.07
C VAL A 106 -9.77 -9.04 15.08
N ALA A 107 -10.84 -9.31 14.34
CA ALA A 107 -10.83 -10.23 13.22
C ALA A 107 -10.77 -9.45 11.91
N LEU A 108 -9.96 -9.96 10.97
CA LEU A 108 -10.02 -9.54 9.58
C LEU A 108 -11.17 -10.28 8.91
N THR A 109 -12.05 -9.53 8.25
CA THR A 109 -13.28 -10.02 7.63
C THR A 109 -13.23 -9.81 6.11
N GLN A 110 -14.05 -10.55 5.39
CA GLN A 110 -14.21 -10.35 3.94
C GLN A 110 -14.69 -8.92 3.63
N ASN A 111 -15.52 -8.33 4.50
CA ASN A 111 -15.98 -6.95 4.32
C ASN A 111 -14.82 -5.95 4.33
N ASP A 112 -13.80 -6.14 5.17
CA ASP A 112 -12.62 -5.27 5.19
C ASP A 112 -11.89 -5.30 3.83
N VAL A 113 -11.85 -6.47 3.18
CA VAL A 113 -11.25 -6.64 1.84
C VAL A 113 -12.09 -5.94 0.78
N VAL A 114 -13.42 -6.09 0.85
CA VAL A 114 -14.36 -5.46 -0.07
C VAL A 114 -14.30 -3.94 0.04
N GLU A 115 -14.22 -3.39 1.26
CA GLU A 115 -14.10 -1.95 1.48
C GLU A 115 -12.84 -1.37 0.81
N ILE A 116 -11.69 -2.01 0.98
CA ILE A 116 -10.44 -1.60 0.31
C ILE A 116 -10.59 -1.63 -1.21
N TYR A 117 -11.26 -2.66 -1.76
CA TYR A 117 -11.49 -2.76 -3.20
C TYR A 117 -12.41 -1.66 -3.72
N LEU A 118 -13.52 -1.41 -3.02
CA LEU A 118 -14.47 -0.35 -3.37
C LEU A 118 -13.82 1.03 -3.29
N ASP A 119 -12.97 1.27 -2.31
CA ASP A 119 -12.25 2.54 -2.19
C ASP A 119 -11.21 2.72 -3.29
N GLN A 120 -10.52 1.65 -3.72
CA GLN A 120 -9.66 1.70 -4.91
C GLN A 120 -10.45 2.01 -6.17
N LEU A 121 -11.61 1.35 -6.37
CA LEU A 121 -12.48 1.64 -7.50
C LEU A 121 -12.96 3.09 -7.48
N LYS A 122 -13.44 3.60 -6.33
CA LYS A 122 -13.81 5.02 -6.19
C LYS A 122 -12.63 5.91 -6.56
N GLY A 123 -11.41 5.59 -6.11
CA GLY A 123 -10.20 6.32 -6.45
C GLY A 123 -9.98 6.45 -7.96
N PHE A 124 -10.17 5.36 -8.72
CA PHE A 124 -10.07 5.38 -10.18
C PHE A 124 -11.13 6.26 -10.87
N PHE A 125 -12.30 6.42 -10.25
CA PHE A 125 -13.43 7.17 -10.81
C PHE A 125 -13.67 8.53 -10.13
N GLY A 126 -12.65 9.12 -9.50
CA GLY A 126 -12.75 10.49 -8.93
C GLY A 126 -13.53 10.58 -7.61
N GLY A 127 -13.76 9.44 -6.95
CA GLY A 127 -14.37 9.35 -5.62
C GLY A 127 -15.82 8.90 -5.60
N GLN A 128 -16.41 8.58 -6.75
CA GLN A 128 -17.75 7.97 -6.84
C GLN A 128 -17.70 6.77 -7.80
N LEU A 129 -18.57 5.79 -7.59
CA LEU A 129 -18.71 4.66 -8.51
C LEU A 129 -19.82 4.99 -9.53
N PRO A 130 -19.50 5.14 -10.82
CA PRO A 130 -20.49 5.46 -11.85
C PRO A 130 -21.28 4.23 -12.32
N PHE A 131 -21.32 3.17 -11.50
CA PHE A 131 -21.86 1.87 -11.86
C PHE A 131 -23.13 1.57 -11.07
N GLU A 132 -24.05 0.84 -11.70
CA GLU A 132 -25.20 0.29 -11.01
C GLU A 132 -24.77 -0.76 -9.97
N GLN A 133 -25.59 -0.95 -8.93
CA GLN A 133 -25.27 -1.79 -7.79
C GLN A 133 -24.96 -3.25 -8.16
N ASN A 134 -25.71 -3.81 -9.12
CA ASN A 134 -25.48 -5.16 -9.66
C ASN A 134 -24.11 -5.31 -10.34
N ILE A 135 -23.62 -4.27 -11.02
CA ILE A 135 -22.29 -4.26 -11.64
C ILE A 135 -21.22 -4.25 -10.54
N ILE A 136 -21.40 -3.42 -9.51
CA ILE A 136 -20.49 -3.35 -8.36
C ILE A 136 -20.40 -4.72 -7.68
N GLU A 137 -21.52 -5.38 -7.44
CA GLU A 137 -21.57 -6.72 -6.83
C GLU A 137 -20.83 -7.76 -7.66
N SER A 138 -21.04 -7.77 -8.99
CA SER A 138 -20.33 -8.67 -9.90
C SER A 138 -18.82 -8.44 -9.91
N LEU A 139 -18.37 -7.18 -9.87
CA LEU A 139 -16.95 -6.84 -9.79
C LEU A 139 -16.33 -7.34 -8.48
N VAL A 140 -17.01 -7.11 -7.35
CA VAL A 140 -16.60 -7.60 -6.04
C VAL A 140 -16.48 -9.12 -6.05
N GLU A 141 -17.51 -9.84 -6.52
CA GLU A 141 -17.49 -11.30 -6.59
C GLU A 141 -16.33 -11.83 -7.43
N ARG A 142 -16.08 -11.24 -8.60
CA ARG A 142 -14.95 -11.62 -9.46
C ARG A 142 -13.61 -11.44 -8.75
N THR A 143 -13.43 -10.31 -8.07
CA THR A 143 -12.18 -10.01 -7.37
C THR A 143 -11.98 -10.90 -6.14
N LEU A 144 -13.04 -11.25 -5.42
CA LEU A 144 -12.96 -12.20 -4.30
C LEU A 144 -12.62 -13.62 -4.75
N ASN A 145 -13.03 -14.01 -5.96
CA ASN A 145 -12.71 -15.31 -6.55
C ASN A 145 -11.33 -15.35 -7.24
N ASP A 146 -10.69 -14.20 -7.44
CA ASP A 146 -9.31 -14.11 -7.93
C ASP A 146 -8.35 -14.17 -6.72
N GLU A 147 -7.74 -15.33 -6.49
CA GLU A 147 -6.87 -15.59 -5.34
C GLU A 147 -5.73 -14.56 -5.21
N LYS A 148 -5.16 -14.13 -6.35
CA LYS A 148 -4.06 -13.17 -6.35
C LYS A 148 -4.56 -11.80 -5.90
N GLN A 149 -5.63 -11.30 -6.53
CA GLN A 149 -6.20 -9.99 -6.16
C GLN A 149 -6.72 -10.00 -4.73
N TYR A 150 -7.40 -11.07 -4.32
CA TYR A 150 -7.90 -11.23 -2.96
C TYR A 150 -6.76 -11.17 -1.94
N THR A 151 -5.66 -11.88 -2.19
CA THR A 151 -4.49 -11.87 -1.29
C THR A 151 -3.87 -10.47 -1.19
N GLU A 152 -3.72 -9.76 -2.30
CA GLU A 152 -3.20 -8.38 -2.30
C GLU A 152 -4.12 -7.42 -1.54
N LEU A 153 -5.43 -7.55 -1.69
CA LEU A 153 -6.42 -6.75 -0.98
C LEU A 153 -6.51 -7.10 0.51
N LEU A 154 -6.38 -8.38 0.86
CA LEU A 154 -6.33 -8.86 2.22
C LEU A 154 -5.13 -8.26 2.96
N GLU A 155 -3.97 -8.20 2.31
CA GLU A 155 -2.78 -7.57 2.86
C GLU A 155 -2.97 -6.07 3.10
N LYS A 156 -3.61 -5.36 2.18
CA LYS A 156 -3.96 -3.94 2.34
C LYS A 156 -4.98 -3.72 3.46
N ALA A 157 -6.02 -4.54 3.52
CA ALA A 157 -7.05 -4.47 4.57
C ALA A 157 -6.46 -4.74 5.96
N SER A 158 -5.63 -5.79 6.08
CA SER A 158 -4.89 -6.12 7.30
C SER A 158 -4.01 -4.94 7.75
N THR A 159 -3.34 -4.33 6.79
CA THR A 159 -2.46 -3.18 7.01
C THR A 159 -3.22 -1.95 7.51
N ALA A 160 -4.33 -1.59 6.86
CA ALA A 160 -5.18 -0.46 7.26
C ALA A 160 -5.75 -0.67 8.67
N LYS A 161 -6.28 -1.87 8.95
CA LYS A 161 -6.89 -2.20 10.24
C LYS A 161 -5.87 -2.20 11.38
N ALA A 162 -4.65 -2.65 11.13
CA ALA A 162 -3.57 -2.59 12.12
C ALA A 162 -3.22 -1.15 12.49
N VAL A 163 -3.22 -0.23 11.52
CA VAL A 163 -2.95 1.18 11.79
C VAL A 163 -4.09 1.86 12.55
N GLU A 164 -5.34 1.52 12.27
CA GLU A 164 -6.46 2.03 13.07
C GLU A 164 -6.38 1.59 14.55
N ILE A 165 -6.04 0.32 14.81
CA ILE A 165 -5.79 -0.16 16.19
C ILE A 165 -4.70 0.68 16.87
N VAL A 166 -3.61 0.98 16.17
CA VAL A 166 -2.53 1.79 16.72
C VAL A 166 -2.98 3.23 16.94
N LYS A 167 -3.76 3.81 16.02
CA LYS A 167 -4.29 5.18 16.16
C LYS A 167 -5.18 5.33 17.40
N GLU A 168 -5.95 4.30 17.74
CA GLU A 168 -6.80 4.29 18.94
C GLU A 168 -6.00 4.23 20.26
N GLN A 169 -4.78 3.69 20.22
CA GLN A 169 -3.95 3.46 21.42
C GLN A 169 -2.78 4.42 21.55
N ALA A 170 -2.30 4.96 20.43
CA ALA A 170 -1.15 5.82 20.39
C ALA A 170 -1.50 7.25 20.76
N VAL A 171 -0.56 7.94 21.40
CA VAL A 171 -0.66 9.39 21.59
C VAL A 171 -0.24 10.07 20.30
N LEU A 172 -1.23 10.60 19.56
CA LEU A 172 -0.99 11.35 18.34
C LEU A 172 -0.54 12.78 18.67
N ASN A 173 0.63 13.16 18.15
CA ASN A 173 1.09 14.55 18.21
C ASN A 173 0.44 15.35 17.08
N ILE A 174 -0.55 16.18 17.43
CA ILE A 174 -1.25 17.02 16.45
C ILE A 174 -0.44 18.27 16.16
N VAL A 175 0.11 18.35 14.95
CA VAL A 175 0.88 19.51 14.47
C VAL A 175 -0.01 20.34 13.56
N LYS A 176 -0.20 21.61 13.91
CA LYS A 176 -0.89 22.57 13.04
C LYS A 176 0.11 23.16 12.05
N VAL A 177 -0.18 23.02 10.76
CA VAL A 177 0.65 23.51 9.66
C VAL A 177 -0.20 24.34 8.69
N SER A 178 0.45 25.24 7.94
CA SER A 178 -0.17 25.90 6.79
C SER A 178 -0.34 24.90 5.63
N LYS A 179 -1.10 25.30 4.60
CA LYS A 179 -1.22 24.51 3.37
C LYS A 179 0.14 24.32 2.71
N GLU A 180 0.90 25.41 2.55
CA GLU A 180 2.20 25.41 1.88
C GLU A 180 3.21 24.54 2.63
N GLU A 181 3.21 24.62 3.96
CA GLU A 181 4.04 23.75 4.81
C GLU A 181 3.66 22.28 4.64
N PHE A 182 2.35 21.97 4.62
CA PHE A 182 1.88 20.59 4.43
C PHE A 182 2.25 20.04 3.05
N ASP A 183 2.12 20.84 2.00
CA ASP A 183 2.48 20.43 0.64
C ASP A 183 3.97 20.09 0.54
N ILE A 184 4.86 20.89 1.16
CA ILE A 184 6.31 20.61 1.23
C ILE A 184 6.57 19.32 2.04
N LEU A 185 5.97 19.19 3.22
CA LEU A 185 6.13 18.00 4.07
C LEU A 185 5.73 16.72 3.34
N PHE A 186 4.63 16.77 2.60
CA PHE A 186 4.15 15.63 1.83
C PHE A 186 5.05 15.34 0.63
N GLU A 187 5.55 16.36 -0.06
CA GLU A 187 6.49 16.19 -1.18
C GLU A 187 7.81 15.56 -0.72
N ASP A 188 8.38 16.04 0.39
CA ASP A 188 9.58 15.45 0.99
C ASP A 188 9.36 13.99 1.40
N PHE A 189 8.20 13.70 1.98
CA PHE A 189 7.80 12.35 2.34
C PHE A 189 7.68 11.44 1.10
N ASP A 190 6.99 11.88 0.05
CA ASP A 190 6.81 11.11 -1.19
C ASP A 190 8.16 10.87 -1.89
N ASN A 191 9.02 11.89 -1.95
CA ASN A 191 10.37 11.77 -2.49
C ASN A 191 11.21 10.75 -1.71
N ASN A 192 11.11 10.74 -0.37
CA ASN A 192 11.81 9.77 0.47
C ASN A 192 11.30 8.33 0.21
N LEU A 193 9.99 8.15 0.08
CA LEU A 193 9.39 6.85 -0.25
C LEU A 193 9.86 6.35 -1.62
N ARG A 194 9.84 7.22 -2.64
CA ARG A 194 10.32 6.89 -3.99
C ARG A 194 11.80 6.51 -3.96
N ALA A 195 12.64 7.31 -3.31
CA ALA A 195 14.06 7.01 -3.18
C ALA A 195 14.31 5.66 -2.49
N LYS A 196 13.56 5.32 -1.43
CA LYS A 196 13.63 4.00 -0.77
C LYS A 196 13.21 2.87 -1.73
N SER A 197 12.18 3.07 -2.56
CA SER A 197 11.75 2.07 -3.54
C SER A 197 12.74 1.89 -4.69
N GLU A 198 13.29 2.98 -5.21
CA GLU A 198 14.29 2.99 -6.29
C GLU A 198 15.60 2.38 -5.82
N GLN A 199 16.06 2.68 -4.60
CA GLN A 199 17.22 2.02 -4.01
C GLN A 199 17.03 0.51 -3.89
N ASN A 200 15.84 0.04 -3.53
CA ASN A 200 15.55 -1.39 -3.47
C ASN A 200 15.56 -2.02 -4.88
N ASN A 201 15.01 -1.34 -5.89
CA ASN A 201 14.98 -1.83 -7.26
C ASN A 201 16.37 -1.83 -7.91
N VAL A 202 17.14 -0.73 -7.81
CA VAL A 202 18.51 -0.63 -8.34
C VAL A 202 19.44 -1.63 -7.64
N ALA A 203 19.29 -1.83 -6.34
CA ALA A 203 20.06 -2.85 -5.61
C ALA A 203 19.67 -4.29 -6.00
N GLN A 204 18.44 -4.51 -6.46
CA GLN A 204 18.02 -5.79 -7.04
C GLN A 204 18.58 -5.98 -8.45
N GLU A 205 18.43 -5.00 -9.34
CA GLU A 205 18.92 -5.05 -10.73
C GLU A 205 20.44 -5.23 -10.81
N ALA A 206 21.21 -4.42 -10.08
CA ALA A 206 22.67 -4.53 -10.06
C ALA A 206 23.16 -5.88 -9.52
N LYS A 207 22.40 -6.51 -8.63
CA LYS A 207 22.73 -7.85 -8.12
C LYS A 207 22.40 -8.96 -9.12
N VAL A 208 21.27 -8.86 -9.84
CA VAL A 208 20.93 -9.79 -10.92
C VAL A 208 22.00 -9.79 -12.01
N GLU A 209 22.44 -8.60 -12.45
CA GLU A 209 23.52 -8.49 -13.45
C GLU A 209 24.83 -9.14 -12.96
N THR A 210 25.20 -8.96 -11.68
CA THR A 210 26.41 -9.60 -11.14
C THR A 210 26.29 -11.13 -11.03
N GLU A 211 25.08 -11.65 -10.82
CA GLU A 211 24.82 -13.08 -10.75
C GLU A 211 24.86 -13.71 -12.14
N GLU A 212 24.21 -13.11 -13.14
CA GLU A 212 24.29 -13.57 -14.54
C GLU A 212 25.73 -13.57 -15.06
N LEU A 213 26.52 -12.54 -14.72
CA LEU A 213 27.94 -12.50 -15.06
C LEU A 213 28.73 -13.62 -14.37
N ALA A 214 28.47 -13.90 -13.09
CA ALA A 214 29.14 -14.99 -12.37
C ALA A 214 28.78 -16.37 -12.96
N GLU A 215 27.52 -16.60 -13.32
CA GLU A 215 27.08 -17.84 -13.96
C GLU A 215 27.72 -18.03 -15.33
N SER A 216 27.77 -16.97 -16.15
CA SER A 216 28.40 -17.03 -17.47
C SER A 216 29.90 -17.36 -17.39
N ILE A 217 30.61 -16.86 -16.37
CA ILE A 217 32.03 -17.17 -16.13
C ILE A 217 32.19 -18.64 -15.74
N VAL A 218 31.32 -19.17 -14.87
CA VAL A 218 31.35 -20.58 -14.46
C VAL A 218 31.04 -21.52 -15.63
N GLU A 219 30.12 -21.16 -16.53
CA GLU A 219 29.87 -21.93 -17.77
C GLU A 219 31.09 -21.96 -18.68
N ILE A 220 31.75 -20.81 -18.91
CA ILE A 220 32.95 -20.71 -19.74
C ILE A 220 34.12 -21.53 -19.16
N GLU A 221 34.30 -21.53 -17.84
CA GLU A 221 35.35 -22.31 -17.17
C GLU A 221 35.11 -23.83 -17.25
N ASN A 222 33.85 -24.27 -17.25
CA ASN A 222 33.50 -25.68 -17.38
C ASN A 222 33.58 -26.20 -18.82
N GLU A 223 33.37 -25.36 -19.83
CA GLU A 223 33.55 -25.74 -21.24
C GLU A 223 35.02 -25.81 -21.68
N ALA A 224 35.93 -25.22 -20.88
CA ALA A 224 37.37 -25.19 -21.15
C ALA A 224 38.15 -26.40 -20.58
N GLN A 225 37.48 -27.37 -19.92
CA GLN A 225 38.06 -28.61 -19.39
C GLN A 225 37.67 -29.84 -20.21
#